data_AF-A0AAW4BJQ1-F1
#
_entry.id   AF-A0AAW4BJQ1-F1
#
_cell.length_a   1.000
_cell.length_b   1.000
_cell.length_c   1.000
_cell.angle_alpha   90.00
_cell.angle_beta   90.00
_cell.angle_gamma   90.00
#
_symmetry.space_group_name_H-M   'P 1'
#
loop_
_entity.id
_entity.type
_entity.pdbx_description
1 polymer ?
#
loop_
_entity_poly.entity_id
_entity_poly.type
_entity_poly.pdbx_seq_one_letter_code
_entity_poly.pdbx_strand_id
1 'polypeptide(L)'
;ENDSLALNMVGTKQWSEITTKHFEVWADKAGAPWVAIKPHLIDVMNLARKNWPEILQVLPMEAEQKEALIEHWQSLNEDFLIKNL
;
A
#
# COMPACT_ATOMS: atom_id res chain seq x y z
N GLU A 1 3.19 11.18 -13.58
CA GLU A 1 2.49 12.18 -12.75
C GLU A 1 1.15 11.62 -12.30
N ASN A 2 0.83 11.78 -11.01
CA ASN A 2 -0.37 11.35 -10.29
C ASN A 2 -0.37 9.92 -9.71
N ASP A 3 0.72 9.54 -9.03
CA ASP A 3 0.65 8.48 -8.03
C ASP A 3 0.03 9.04 -6.72
N SER A 4 -1.26 9.32 -6.80
CA SER A 4 -2.02 9.93 -5.71
C SER A 4 -3.34 9.24 -5.49
N LEU A 5 -3.71 9.06 -4.23
CA LEU A 5 -5.01 8.58 -3.81
C LEU A 5 -6.13 9.49 -4.36
N ALA A 6 -7.20 8.86 -4.85
CA ALA A 6 -8.40 9.57 -5.25
C ALA A 6 -9.00 10.38 -4.08
N LEU A 7 -8.93 9.81 -2.86
CA LEU A 7 -9.41 10.43 -1.62
C LEU A 7 -8.25 10.85 -0.71
N ASN A 8 -8.43 11.96 0.01
CA ASN A 8 -7.43 12.44 0.96
C ASN A 8 -7.39 11.54 2.20
N MET A 9 -6.20 11.03 2.53
CA MET A 9 -5.91 10.26 3.72
C MET A 9 -5.20 11.17 4.73
N VAL A 10 -6.00 11.79 5.61
CA VAL A 10 -5.50 12.57 6.76
C VAL A 10 -4.46 13.64 6.35
N GLY A 11 -4.84 14.48 5.40
CA GLY A 11 -4.04 15.63 4.96
C GLY A 11 -3.16 15.36 3.74
N THR A 12 -2.90 14.11 3.37
CA THR A 12 -2.13 13.77 2.16
C THR A 12 -2.93 12.93 1.16
N LYS A 13 -2.51 12.98 -0.10
CA LYS A 13 -2.94 12.05 -1.16
C LYS A 13 -1.76 11.26 -1.73
N GLN A 14 -0.53 11.51 -1.31
CA GLN A 14 0.65 10.89 -1.91
C GLN A 14 0.86 9.50 -1.31
N TRP A 15 0.85 8.46 -2.15
CA TRP A 15 0.99 7.08 -1.69
C TRP A 15 2.30 6.83 -0.91
N SER A 16 3.38 7.47 -1.35
CA SER A 16 4.70 7.41 -0.72
C SER A 16 4.74 7.96 0.72
N GLU A 17 3.79 8.84 1.08
CA GLU A 17 3.72 9.44 2.41
C GLU A 17 2.81 8.67 3.39
N ILE A 18 2.01 7.73 2.88
CA ILE A 18 1.04 7.00 3.69
C ILE A 18 1.76 6.05 4.63
N THR A 19 1.37 6.10 5.91
CA THR A 19 1.91 5.25 6.98
C THR A 19 0.77 4.60 7.77
N THR A 20 1.10 3.64 8.61
CA THR A 20 0.16 3.02 9.56
C THR A 20 -0.54 4.08 10.42
N LYS A 21 0.16 5.18 10.75
CA LYS A 21 -0.42 6.29 11.54
C LYS A 21 -1.55 7.01 10.81
N HIS A 22 -1.45 7.15 9.49
CA HIS A 22 -2.53 7.75 8.69
C HIS A 22 -3.80 6.88 8.77
N PHE A 23 -3.66 5.56 8.75
CA PHE A 23 -4.78 4.63 8.94
C PHE A 23 -5.36 4.67 10.35
N GLU A 24 -4.52 4.83 11.38
CA GLU A 24 -5.00 4.99 12.77
C GLU A 24 -5.84 6.26 12.94
N VAL A 25 -5.36 7.40 12.43
CA VAL A 25 -6.12 8.67 12.51
C VAL A 25 -7.38 8.62 11.63
N TRP A 26 -7.30 7.97 10.47
CA TRP A 26 -8.48 7.74 9.64
C TRP A 26 -9.52 6.89 10.38
N ALA A 27 -9.11 5.80 11.05
CA ALA A 27 -10.01 4.92 11.79
C ALA A 27 -10.73 5.68 12.91
N ASP A 28 -9.99 6.50 13.67
CA ASP A 28 -10.55 7.38 14.71
C ASP A 28 -11.61 8.34 14.12
N LYS A 29 -11.29 9.04 13.03
CA LYS A 29 -12.23 9.94 12.33
C LYS A 29 -13.44 9.21 11.74
N ALA A 30 -13.29 7.96 11.33
CA ALA A 30 -14.35 7.13 10.79
C ALA A 30 -15.22 6.48 11.89
N GLY A 31 -14.86 6.65 13.18
CA GLY A 31 -15.53 5.96 14.29
C GLY A 31 -15.26 4.46 14.33
N ALA A 32 -14.22 3.99 13.64
CA ALA A 32 -13.82 2.60 13.61
C ALA A 32 -12.75 2.32 14.69
N PRO A 33 -12.91 1.29 15.54
CA PRO A 33 -11.90 0.95 16.54
C PRO A 33 -10.57 0.56 15.89
N TRP A 34 -9.48 1.27 16.21
CA TRP A 34 -8.16 0.97 15.65
C TRP A 34 -7.71 -0.48 15.91
N VAL A 35 -8.07 -1.02 17.07
CA VAL A 35 -7.80 -2.43 17.44
C VAL A 35 -8.45 -3.44 16.49
N ALA A 36 -9.52 -3.08 15.79
CA ALA A 36 -10.16 -3.89 14.77
C ALA A 36 -9.54 -3.69 13.38
N ILE A 37 -9.07 -2.48 13.06
CA ILE A 37 -8.48 -2.16 11.74
C ILE A 37 -7.03 -2.64 11.62
N LYS A 38 -6.22 -2.44 12.67
CA LYS A 38 -4.79 -2.76 12.65
C LYS A 38 -4.47 -4.19 12.22
N PRO A 39 -5.14 -5.24 12.74
CA PRO A 39 -4.86 -6.62 12.32
C PRO A 39 -5.08 -6.82 10.82
N HIS A 40 -6.15 -6.26 10.25
CA HIS A 40 -6.42 -6.36 8.82
C HIS A 40 -5.37 -5.67 7.96
N LEU A 41 -4.87 -4.50 8.40
CA LEU A 41 -3.80 -3.81 7.69
C LEU A 41 -2.50 -4.64 7.67
N ILE A 42 -2.15 -5.25 8.82
CA ILE A 42 -1.00 -6.15 8.93
C ILE A 42 -1.18 -7.37 8.03
N ASP A 43 -2.35 -8.00 8.05
CA ASP A 43 -2.63 -9.19 7.26
C ASP A 43 -2.57 -8.92 5.75
N VAL A 44 -3.14 -7.80 5.29
CA VAL A 44 -3.04 -7.38 3.89
C VAL A 44 -1.59 -7.20 3.48
N MET A 45 -0.76 -6.56 4.30
CA MET A 45 0.65 -6.38 3.99
C MET A 45 1.44 -7.68 4.01
N ASN A 46 1.11 -8.61 4.91
CA ASN A 46 1.72 -9.93 4.92
C ASN A 46 1.38 -10.72 3.65
N LEU A 47 0.10 -10.69 3.23
CA LEU A 47 -0.34 -11.32 1.99
C LEU A 47 0.32 -10.68 0.77
N ALA A 48 0.40 -9.35 0.73
CA ALA A 48 1.04 -8.61 -0.36
C ALA A 48 2.52 -9.02 -0.49
N ARG A 49 3.28 -8.95 0.60
CA ARG A 49 4.71 -9.32 0.62
C ARG A 49 4.95 -10.79 0.27
N LYS A 50 4.03 -11.68 0.66
CA LYS A 50 4.12 -13.11 0.35
C LYS A 50 3.83 -13.40 -1.12
N ASN A 51 2.79 -12.80 -1.68
CA ASN A 51 2.20 -13.25 -2.94
C ASN A 51 2.69 -12.44 -4.15
N TRP A 52 2.92 -11.13 -4.01
CA TRP A 52 3.29 -10.28 -5.16
C TRP A 52 4.58 -10.71 -5.88
N PRO A 53 5.67 -11.12 -5.20
CA PRO A 53 6.89 -11.56 -5.90
C PRO A 53 6.67 -12.72 -6.87
N GLU A 54 5.78 -13.66 -6.53
CA GLU A 54 5.43 -14.79 -7.39
C GLU A 54 4.41 -14.36 -8.47
N ILE A 55 3.36 -13.64 -8.07
CA ILE A 55 2.28 -13.22 -8.97
C ILE A 55 2.83 -12.34 -10.11
N LEU A 56 3.77 -11.43 -9.83
CA LEU A 56 4.39 -10.58 -10.86
C LEU A 56 5.13 -11.37 -11.94
N GLN A 57 5.57 -12.60 -11.67
CA GLN A 57 6.25 -13.43 -12.67
C GLN A 57 5.27 -14.11 -13.63
N VAL A 58 4.05 -14.38 -13.17
CA VAL A 58 3.07 -15.19 -13.91
C VAL A 58 1.93 -14.39 -14.52
N LEU A 59 1.72 -13.14 -14.09
CA LEU A 59 0.67 -12.29 -14.67
C LEU A 59 0.96 -11.97 -16.14
N PRO A 60 -0.04 -12.09 -17.04
CA PRO A 60 0.09 -11.68 -18.43
C PRO A 60 0.03 -10.15 -18.51
N MET A 61 1.17 -9.50 -18.30
CA MET A 61 1.30 -8.04 -18.25
C MET A 61 2.39 -7.56 -19.20
N GLU A 62 2.17 -6.40 -19.82
CA GLU A 62 3.20 -5.71 -20.60
C GLU A 62 4.39 -5.32 -19.71
N ALA A 63 5.60 -5.39 -20.27
CA ALA A 63 6.83 -5.16 -19.50
C ALA A 63 6.86 -3.79 -18.81
N GLU A 64 6.44 -2.73 -19.51
CA GLU A 64 6.41 -1.36 -18.99
C GLU A 64 5.43 -1.22 -17.80
N GLN A 65 4.28 -1.88 -17.86
CA GLN A 65 3.29 -1.85 -16.77
C GLN A 65 3.80 -2.59 -15.54
N LYS A 66 4.53 -3.69 -15.75
CA LYS A 66 5.15 -4.47 -14.67
C LYS A 66 6.24 -3.66 -13.98
N GLU A 67 7.10 -2.99 -14.75
CA GLU A 67 8.15 -2.13 -14.20
C GLU A 67 7.55 -0.97 -13.39
N ALA A 68 6.55 -0.27 -13.94
CA ALA A 68 5.85 0.80 -13.22
C ALA A 68 5.19 0.32 -11.91
N LEU A 69 4.65 -0.90 -11.88
CA LEU A 69 4.08 -1.47 -10.66
C LEU A 69 5.14 -1.79 -9.61
N ILE A 70 6.30 -2.32 -10.03
CA ILE A 70 7.44 -2.59 -9.14
C ILE A 70 7.95 -1.27 -8.54
N GLU A 71 8.15 -0.26 -9.37
CA GLU A 71 8.58 1.07 -8.94
C GLU A 71 7.59 1.68 -7.95
N HIS A 72 6.28 1.58 -8.22
CA HIS A 72 5.25 2.06 -7.31
C HIS A 72 5.37 1.41 -5.93
N TRP A 73 5.40 0.09 -5.85
CA TRP A 73 5.55 -0.64 -4.58
C TRP A 73 6.83 -0.31 -3.82
N GLN A 74 7.92 -0.03 -4.54
CA GLN A 74 9.19 0.37 -3.95
C GLN A 74 9.21 1.84 -3.50
N SER A 75 8.35 2.69 -4.07
CA SER A 75 8.23 4.11 -3.70
C SER A 75 7.39 4.36 -2.45
N LEU A 76 6.65 3.36 -1.98
CA LEU A 76 5.83 3.45 -0.76
C LEU A 76 6.69 3.65 0.49
N ASN A 77 6.05 4.11 1.57
CA ASN A 77 6.69 4.19 2.87
C ASN A 77 7.15 2.82 3.40
N GLU A 78 8.10 2.77 4.33
CA GLU A 78 8.63 1.54 4.96
C GLU A 78 7.54 0.63 5.55
N ASP A 79 6.44 1.21 6.02
CA ASP A 79 5.29 0.47 6.52
C ASP A 79 4.64 -0.42 5.44
N PHE A 80 4.71 0.00 4.17
CA PHE A 80 3.97 -0.59 3.04
C PHE A 80 4.80 -1.04 1.85
N LEU A 81 6.07 -0.63 1.76
CA LEU A 81 6.92 -1.04 0.64
C LEU A 81 7.18 -2.54 0.63
N ILE A 82 7.50 -3.04 -0.55
CA ILE A 82 7.94 -4.42 -0.78
C ILE A 82 9.33 -4.37 -1.41
N LYS A 83 10.37 -4.78 -0.66
CA LYS A 83 11.78 -4.63 -1.08
C LYS A 83 12.20 -5.62 -2.18
N ASN A 84 11.60 -6.80 -2.21
CA ASN A 84 12.04 -7.92 -3.06
C ASN A 84 10.96 -8.30 -4.07
N LEU A 85 10.58 -7.36 -4.94
CA LEU A 85 9.67 -7.60 -6.07
C LEU A 85 10.44 -7.86 -7.36
#